data_AF-G5GIN6-F1
#
_entry.id   AF-G5GIN6-F1
#
_cell.length_a   1.000
_cell.length_b   1.000
_cell.length_c   1.000
_cell.angle_alpha   90.00
_cell.angle_beta   90.00
_cell.angle_gamma   90.00
#
_symmetry.space_group_name_H-M   'P 1'
#
loop_
_entity.id
_entity.type
_entity.pdbx_description
1 polymer ?
#
loop_
_entity_poly.entity_id
_entity_poly.type
_entity_poly.pdbx_seq_one_letter_code
_entity_poly.pdbx_strand_id
1 'polypeptide(L)'
;MNNIPMKSSSPISSTDLNNLNNTTGTAVESNNITNINLPKTQAYKQQNNQVGNMPHSAATNQVGNMQHAAATNQVGNMQHAAAAGQTAPVMPDNRFQLNQSQNGMSHSNQTNCSTEAKPLPQLKKPVQKGQKVILDESGRITKLKVCLGWNVKNPECDIDVSAFMLGKNSKVIGDEWFVFYGQTESPDKSLNFTPQDNIDRQYISIDFSKLNKDTAKIVFVLTINEAFAKHLNFSMVYDAYIRILDFNSGNELISFKMTDYYQNVISMMIGELYLHNGSWKFNAIGNGVAKDLNGLCGLYGVNVE
;
A
#
# COMPACT_ATOMS: atom_id res chain seq x y z
N MET A 1 15.11 3.52 29.34
CA MET A 1 14.23 2.45 28.85
C MET A 1 12.83 2.77 29.32
N ASN A 2 12.00 3.29 28.43
CA ASN A 2 10.56 3.49 28.68
C ASN A 2 9.83 2.63 27.66
N ASN A 3 9.25 1.49 28.05
CA ASN A 3 8.35 0.77 27.15
C ASN A 3 7.13 1.67 26.94
N ILE A 4 6.97 2.18 25.71
CA ILE A 4 5.72 2.81 25.27
C ILE A 4 4.76 1.65 24.99
N PRO A 5 3.68 1.47 25.77
CA PRO A 5 2.83 0.31 25.60
C PRO A 5 2.09 0.39 24.26
N MET A 6 2.48 -0.46 23.30
CA MET A 6 1.64 -0.72 22.14
C MET A 6 0.30 -1.26 22.64
N LYS A 7 -0.82 -0.61 22.30
CA LYS A 7 -2.16 -1.12 22.59
C LYS A 7 -2.51 -2.27 21.64
N SER A 8 -1.83 -3.40 21.78
CA SER A 8 -2.38 -4.67 21.34
C SER A 8 -3.53 -5.05 22.27
N SER A 9 -4.69 -5.36 21.71
CA SER A 9 -5.64 -6.24 22.39
C SER A 9 -4.96 -7.57 22.66
N SER A 10 -5.24 -8.20 23.81
CA SER A 10 -4.57 -9.43 24.26
C SER A 10 -4.41 -10.48 23.14
N PRO A 11 -3.25 -11.16 23.02
CA PRO A 11 -3.02 -12.12 21.95
C PRO A 11 -4.15 -13.14 21.82
N ILE A 12 -4.75 -13.20 20.63
CA ILE A 12 -5.72 -14.23 20.25
C ILE A 12 -5.06 -15.59 20.51
N SER A 13 -5.77 -16.51 21.19
CA SER A 13 -5.14 -17.73 21.67
C SER A 13 -4.63 -18.59 20.51
N SER A 14 -3.62 -19.43 20.77
CA SER A 14 -3.14 -20.40 19.78
C SER A 14 -4.25 -21.35 19.32
N THR A 15 -5.24 -21.63 20.16
CA THR A 15 -6.45 -22.38 19.83
C THR A 15 -7.31 -21.64 18.79
N ASP A 16 -7.54 -20.35 18.97
CA ASP A 16 -8.38 -19.53 18.07
C ASP A 16 -7.70 -19.27 16.73
N LEU A 17 -6.38 -18.99 16.74
CA LEU A 17 -5.54 -18.93 15.55
C LEU A 17 -5.57 -20.24 14.76
N ASN A 18 -5.53 -21.38 15.46
CA ASN A 18 -5.65 -22.69 14.82
C ASN A 18 -7.07 -22.95 14.29
N ASN A 19 -8.13 -22.46 14.94
CA ASN A 19 -9.50 -22.59 14.44
C ASN A 19 -9.72 -21.79 13.14
N LEU A 20 -9.16 -20.58 13.04
CA LEU A 20 -9.16 -19.78 11.81
C LEU A 20 -8.38 -20.48 10.67
N ASN A 21 -7.20 -21.05 10.97
CA ASN A 21 -6.42 -21.83 10.01
C ASN A 21 -7.14 -23.12 9.58
N ASN A 22 -7.80 -23.83 10.50
CA ASN A 22 -8.53 -25.08 10.22
C ASN A 22 -9.79 -24.84 9.37
N THR A 23 -10.37 -23.64 9.41
CA THR A 23 -11.55 -23.28 8.60
C THR A 23 -11.19 -22.92 7.15
N THR A 24 -9.92 -22.64 6.84
CA THR A 24 -9.46 -22.17 5.51
C THR A 24 -8.33 -23.00 4.87
N GLY A 25 -7.60 -23.79 5.65
CA GLY A 25 -6.86 -24.95 5.18
C GLY A 25 -5.56 -24.71 4.40
N THR A 26 -4.51 -24.18 5.05
CA THR A 26 -3.10 -24.65 4.94
C THR A 26 -2.19 -23.76 5.81
N ALA A 27 -1.45 -24.35 6.75
CA ALA A 27 -0.33 -23.69 7.41
C ALA A 27 0.97 -23.86 6.61
N VAL A 28 1.83 -22.83 6.55
CA VAL A 28 3.18 -22.90 5.94
C VAL A 28 4.15 -22.04 6.75
N GLU A 29 5.33 -22.58 7.05
CA GLU A 29 6.40 -21.89 7.76
C GLU A 29 7.39 -21.17 6.81
N SER A 30 8.31 -20.42 7.39
CA SER A 30 9.22 -19.48 6.73
C SER A 30 10.06 -20.06 5.58
N ASN A 31 9.92 -19.50 4.37
CA ASN A 31 11.06 -19.19 3.48
C ASN A 31 10.64 -18.34 2.25
N ASN A 32 11.15 -17.10 2.18
CA ASN A 32 11.11 -16.16 1.05
C ASN A 32 9.73 -15.70 0.50
N ILE A 33 9.61 -14.38 0.31
CA ILE A 33 8.33 -13.65 0.15
C ILE A 33 7.82 -13.68 -1.31
N THR A 34 7.65 -14.87 -1.89
CA THR A 34 7.18 -15.05 -3.29
C THR A 34 5.97 -15.97 -3.44
N ASN A 35 5.71 -16.88 -2.49
CA ASN A 35 4.71 -17.94 -2.62
C ASN A 35 3.64 -17.89 -1.51
N ILE A 36 2.82 -16.82 -1.45
CA ILE A 36 1.74 -16.67 -0.44
C ILE A 36 0.33 -16.50 -1.08
N ASN A 37 0.16 -16.84 -2.37
CA ASN A 37 -1.16 -16.98 -3.01
C ASN A 37 -1.05 -17.73 -4.36
N LEU A 38 -1.00 -19.07 -4.33
CA LEU A 38 -1.27 -19.91 -5.49
C LEU A 38 -2.15 -21.12 -5.08
N PRO A 39 -3.20 -21.47 -5.85
CA PRO A 39 -4.03 -22.64 -5.57
C PRO A 39 -3.27 -23.94 -5.89
N LYS A 40 -3.25 -24.89 -4.94
CA LYS A 40 -2.62 -26.21 -5.15
C LYS A 40 -3.61 -27.20 -5.78
N THR A 41 -3.47 -27.43 -7.08
CA THR A 41 -4.05 -28.62 -7.74
C THR A 41 -3.01 -29.25 -8.66
N GLN A 42 -2.90 -30.58 -8.62
CA GLN A 42 -2.04 -31.42 -9.49
C GLN A 42 -0.52 -31.27 -9.34
N ALA A 43 0.05 -31.76 -8.23
CA ALA A 43 1.49 -32.00 -8.09
C ALA A 43 1.84 -33.22 -7.20
N TYR A 44 1.13 -34.34 -7.38
CA TYR A 44 1.45 -35.62 -6.70
C TYR A 44 1.33 -36.81 -7.66
N LYS A 45 2.42 -37.10 -8.39
CA LYS A 45 2.72 -38.40 -9.04
C LYS A 45 4.11 -38.40 -9.68
N GLN A 46 5.17 -38.48 -8.87
CA GLN A 46 6.49 -39.00 -9.29
C GLN A 46 7.45 -39.24 -8.12
N GLN A 47 7.41 -40.44 -7.55
CA GLN A 47 8.56 -41.10 -6.95
C GLN A 47 8.33 -42.62 -7.05
N ASN A 48 9.41 -43.39 -7.21
CA ASN A 48 9.45 -44.84 -7.51
C ASN A 48 8.78 -45.19 -8.86
N ASN A 49 9.54 -45.39 -9.95
CA ASN A 49 10.49 -46.49 -10.11
C ASN A 49 11.70 -46.14 -11.00
N GLN A 50 12.82 -46.82 -10.74
CA GLN A 50 13.89 -47.05 -11.73
C GLN A 50 13.66 -48.37 -12.49
N VAL A 51 14.45 -48.57 -13.55
CA VAL A 51 14.63 -49.77 -14.44
C VAL A 51 13.98 -49.63 -15.82
N GLY A 52 14.80 -49.75 -16.88
CA GLY A 52 14.34 -50.09 -18.25
C GLY A 52 14.77 -49.16 -19.39
N ASN A 53 15.84 -49.54 -20.10
CA ASN A 53 16.23 -49.28 -21.50
C ASN A 53 15.63 -48.14 -22.37
N MET A 54 16.55 -47.46 -23.07
CA MET A 54 16.42 -46.79 -24.39
C MET A 54 16.37 -47.81 -25.56
N PRO A 55 16.20 -47.39 -26.84
CA PRO A 55 15.42 -46.27 -27.40
C PRO A 55 14.60 -46.67 -28.66
N HIS A 56 13.71 -45.80 -29.17
CA HIS A 56 13.25 -45.62 -30.57
C HIS A 56 12.04 -44.65 -30.58
N SER A 57 11.57 -44.02 -31.67
CA SER A 57 12.21 -43.25 -32.76
C SER A 57 11.09 -42.65 -33.64
N ALA A 58 11.18 -41.37 -34.03
CA ALA A 58 10.48 -40.69 -35.15
C ALA A 58 8.94 -40.83 -35.36
N ALA A 59 8.24 -39.70 -35.47
CA ALA A 59 7.14 -39.49 -36.43
C ALA A 59 6.84 -37.99 -36.64
N THR A 60 6.34 -37.61 -37.82
CA THR A 60 6.04 -36.23 -38.27
C THR A 60 4.56 -36.11 -38.62
N ASN A 61 3.94 -34.91 -38.46
CA ASN A 61 2.78 -34.36 -39.21
C ASN A 61 2.34 -33.02 -38.54
N GLN A 62 1.97 -31.87 -39.15
CA GLN A 62 1.25 -31.51 -40.41
C GLN A 62 -0.21 -32.02 -40.44
N VAL A 63 -1.29 -31.34 -40.88
CA VAL A 63 -1.60 -30.13 -41.70
C VAL A 63 -2.82 -29.42 -41.02
N GLY A 64 -3.16 -28.13 -41.14
CA GLY A 64 -2.66 -26.99 -41.92
C GLY A 64 -3.55 -25.73 -41.79
N ASN A 65 -4.03 -25.15 -42.90
CA ASN A 65 -4.70 -23.83 -42.98
C ASN A 65 -6.25 -23.89 -42.97
N MET A 66 -6.90 -22.78 -42.58
CA MET A 66 -7.65 -21.95 -43.56
C MET A 66 -7.99 -20.54 -43.06
N GLN A 67 -8.18 -19.61 -44.00
CA GLN A 67 -8.52 -18.20 -43.79
C GLN A 67 -9.86 -17.89 -44.48
N HIS A 68 -10.72 -17.08 -43.86
CA HIS A 68 -11.67 -16.20 -44.54
C HIS A 68 -11.85 -14.95 -43.65
N ALA A 69 -11.59 -13.72 -44.12
CA ALA A 69 -12.21 -12.95 -45.21
C ALA A 69 -13.43 -12.15 -44.71
N ALA A 70 -13.51 -10.88 -45.12
CA ALA A 70 -14.38 -9.87 -44.51
C ALA A 70 -15.66 -9.58 -45.30
N ALA A 71 -16.64 -8.94 -44.64
CA ALA A 71 -17.73 -8.22 -45.30
C ALA A 71 -18.16 -6.99 -44.48
N THR A 72 -18.49 -5.90 -45.19
CA THR A 72 -18.93 -4.59 -44.66
C THR A 72 -20.45 -4.54 -44.54
N ASN A 73 -21.01 -3.63 -43.73
CA ASN A 73 -22.17 -2.85 -44.19
C ASN A 73 -22.37 -1.50 -43.47
N GLN A 74 -23.02 -0.58 -44.20
CA GLN A 74 -23.56 0.71 -43.74
C GLN A 74 -25.09 0.52 -43.45
N VAL A 75 -26.00 1.47 -43.21
CA VAL A 75 -26.16 2.94 -43.40
C VAL A 75 -27.15 3.45 -42.33
N GLY A 76 -27.19 4.75 -41.98
CA GLY A 76 -28.33 5.33 -41.23
C GLY A 76 -28.25 6.82 -40.89
N ASN A 77 -28.87 7.68 -41.71
CA ASN A 77 -29.00 9.15 -41.48
C ASN A 77 -30.26 9.51 -40.66
N MET A 78 -30.23 10.59 -39.86
CA MET A 78 -30.78 11.91 -40.27
C MET A 78 -30.52 13.04 -39.23
N GLN A 79 -30.69 14.30 -39.66
CA GLN A 79 -30.44 15.53 -38.89
C GLN A 79 -31.70 16.07 -38.18
N HIS A 80 -31.54 17.04 -37.27
CA HIS A 80 -32.30 18.32 -37.27
C HIS A 80 -31.66 19.36 -36.32
N ALA A 81 -32.06 20.64 -36.44
CA ALA A 81 -31.57 21.82 -35.70
C ALA A 81 -32.64 22.96 -35.79
N ALA A 82 -32.52 24.18 -35.24
CA ALA A 82 -31.40 24.93 -34.63
C ALA A 82 -31.90 26.09 -33.71
N ALA A 83 -30.96 26.91 -33.18
CA ALA A 83 -31.15 28.28 -32.64
C ALA A 83 -31.96 28.42 -31.31
N ALA A 84 -32.17 29.62 -30.72
CA ALA A 84 -31.24 30.68 -30.28
C ALA A 84 -32.01 31.74 -29.42
N GLY A 85 -31.31 32.56 -28.60
CA GLY A 85 -31.87 33.71 -27.84
C GLY A 85 -31.58 33.62 -26.33
N GLN A 86 -30.75 34.47 -25.71
CA GLN A 86 -30.84 35.92 -25.41
C GLN A 86 -31.70 36.29 -24.17
N THR A 87 -31.06 36.69 -23.05
CA THR A 87 -31.24 37.97 -22.29
C THR A 87 -30.67 37.89 -20.86
N ALA A 88 -30.38 39.06 -20.27
CA ALA A 88 -29.97 39.36 -18.88
C ALA A 88 -30.19 40.89 -18.66
N PRO A 89 -29.78 41.57 -17.56
CA PRO A 89 -29.43 41.14 -16.18
C PRO A 89 -30.17 41.96 -15.07
N VAL A 90 -30.09 41.57 -13.78
CA VAL A 90 -30.32 42.47 -12.62
C VAL A 90 -29.41 42.10 -11.43
N MET A 91 -28.98 43.10 -10.66
CA MET A 91 -28.28 43.05 -9.36
C MET A 91 -28.80 44.23 -8.49
N PRO A 92 -28.38 44.38 -7.21
CA PRO A 92 -28.25 43.42 -6.11
C PRO A 92 -29.12 43.88 -4.91
N ASP A 93 -28.96 43.30 -3.72
CA ASP A 93 -29.29 44.02 -2.48
C ASP A 93 -28.29 43.67 -1.35
N ASN A 94 -28.09 44.59 -0.40
CA ASN A 94 -26.93 44.61 0.49
C ASN A 94 -27.30 45.11 1.90
N ARG A 95 -27.28 44.23 2.91
CA ARG A 95 -27.46 44.62 4.32
C ARG A 95 -26.49 43.91 5.27
N PHE A 96 -25.78 44.73 6.03
CA PHE A 96 -25.02 44.32 7.20
C PHE A 96 -25.96 44.05 8.38
N GLN A 97 -25.63 43.07 9.21
CA GLN A 97 -25.85 43.20 10.65
C GLN A 97 -24.76 42.47 11.44
N LEU A 98 -24.55 42.91 12.67
CA LEU A 98 -23.39 42.58 13.50
C LEU A 98 -23.82 41.79 14.73
N ASN A 99 -22.84 41.11 15.34
CA ASN A 99 -22.75 40.90 16.79
C ASN A 99 -23.69 39.85 17.44
N GLN A 100 -23.11 38.71 17.85
CA GLN A 100 -22.82 38.50 19.27
C GLN A 100 -21.92 37.29 19.55
N SER A 101 -21.14 37.38 20.62
CA SER A 101 -20.34 36.31 21.20
C SER A 101 -21.09 35.60 22.33
N GLN A 102 -20.99 34.27 22.39
CA GLN A 102 -21.21 33.52 23.63
C GLN A 102 -20.16 32.42 23.77
N ASN A 103 -19.66 32.23 25.00
CA ASN A 103 -18.71 31.16 25.32
C ASN A 103 -19.45 29.83 25.49
N GLY A 104 -18.99 28.79 24.80
CA GLY A 104 -19.42 27.41 25.00
C GLY A 104 -18.20 26.49 25.10
N MET A 105 -17.70 26.25 26.32
CA MET A 105 -16.59 25.32 26.55
C MET A 105 -17.07 23.87 26.40
N SER A 106 -16.91 23.31 25.19
CA SER A 106 -17.11 21.89 24.91
C SER A 106 -15.77 21.23 24.60
N HIS A 107 -15.18 20.50 25.56
CA HIS A 107 -13.99 19.68 25.33
C HIS A 107 -14.35 18.38 24.58
N SER A 108 -14.65 18.52 23.29
CA SER A 108 -14.72 17.39 22.38
C SER A 108 -13.32 17.05 21.87
N ASN A 109 -12.62 16.13 22.54
CA ASN A 109 -11.46 15.43 21.96
C ASN A 109 -11.94 14.50 20.83
N GLN A 110 -12.30 15.09 19.70
CA GLN A 110 -12.56 14.36 18.47
C GLN A 110 -11.24 13.97 17.81
N THR A 111 -10.88 12.70 17.94
CA THR A 111 -9.84 12.08 17.10
C THR A 111 -10.37 11.98 15.67
N ASN A 112 -10.30 13.08 14.92
CA ASN A 112 -10.87 13.20 13.58
C ASN A 112 -10.05 12.44 12.52
N CYS A 113 -10.11 11.11 12.58
CA CYS A 113 -9.82 10.28 11.41
C CYS A 113 -10.89 10.57 10.35
N SER A 114 -10.50 11.27 9.29
CA SER A 114 -11.43 11.82 8.29
C SER A 114 -11.98 10.70 7.39
N THR A 115 -13.13 10.15 7.76
CA THR A 115 -13.82 9.08 7.02
C THR A 115 -14.35 9.51 5.64
N GLU A 116 -14.39 10.81 5.37
CA GLU A 116 -14.71 11.37 4.05
C GLU A 116 -13.70 10.91 2.98
N ALA A 117 -14.19 10.64 1.77
CA ALA A 117 -13.37 10.17 0.67
C ALA A 117 -12.57 11.32 0.04
N LYS A 118 -11.23 11.26 0.13
CA LYS A 118 -10.36 12.21 -0.57
C LYS A 118 -10.27 11.84 -2.07
N PRO A 119 -10.34 12.81 -3.00
CA PRO A 119 -10.06 12.56 -4.41
C PRO A 119 -8.66 11.98 -4.61
N LEU A 120 -8.52 10.98 -5.49
CA LEU A 120 -7.22 10.43 -5.87
C LEU A 120 -6.38 11.55 -6.56
N PRO A 121 -5.18 11.91 -6.07
CA PRO A 121 -4.35 12.90 -6.71
C PRO A 121 -3.85 12.41 -8.08
N GLN A 122 -3.54 13.35 -8.99
CA GLN A 122 -2.93 13.01 -10.27
C GLN A 122 -1.55 12.38 -10.04
N LEU A 123 -1.46 11.07 -10.25
CA LEU A 123 -0.21 10.31 -10.22
C LEU A 123 0.54 10.59 -11.53
N LYS A 124 1.65 11.34 -11.45
CA LYS A 124 2.39 11.89 -12.59
C LYS A 124 3.47 10.94 -13.13
N LYS A 125 3.99 10.06 -12.29
CA LYS A 125 4.98 9.03 -12.66
C LYS A 125 4.56 7.63 -12.18
N PRO A 126 3.42 7.11 -12.67
CA PRO A 126 2.88 5.83 -12.23
C PRO A 126 3.78 4.66 -12.63
N VAL A 127 3.94 3.70 -11.72
CA VAL A 127 4.58 2.40 -11.96
C VAL A 127 3.64 1.24 -11.62
N GLN A 128 3.95 0.07 -12.16
CA GLN A 128 3.17 -1.15 -11.95
C GLN A 128 3.70 -1.98 -10.77
N LYS A 129 2.85 -2.86 -10.22
CA LYS A 129 3.23 -3.82 -9.18
C LYS A 129 4.40 -4.70 -9.64
N GLY A 130 5.42 -4.83 -8.78
CA GLY A 130 6.69 -5.52 -9.07
C GLY A 130 7.77 -4.66 -9.75
N GLN A 131 7.45 -3.45 -10.20
CA GLN A 131 8.39 -2.58 -10.92
C GLN A 131 9.40 -1.92 -9.97
N LYS A 132 10.68 -1.90 -10.38
CA LYS A 132 11.84 -1.46 -9.59
C LYS A 132 12.61 -0.33 -10.26
N VAL A 133 12.43 0.90 -9.81
CA VAL A 133 12.94 2.13 -10.44
C VAL A 133 13.97 2.82 -9.55
N ILE A 134 14.96 3.48 -10.13
CA ILE A 134 15.95 4.29 -9.39
C ILE A 134 15.30 5.63 -9.03
N LEU A 135 15.40 6.06 -7.76
CA LEU A 135 14.85 7.35 -7.35
C LEU A 135 15.76 8.52 -7.71
N ASP A 136 17.07 8.30 -7.59
CA ASP A 136 18.08 9.31 -7.87
C ASP A 136 19.28 8.70 -8.60
N GLU A 137 19.30 8.89 -9.91
CA GLU A 137 20.44 8.56 -10.78
C GLU A 137 21.54 9.63 -10.69
N SER A 138 21.30 10.76 -10.00
CA SER A 138 22.17 11.94 -9.99
C SER A 138 22.88 12.22 -8.66
N GLY A 139 22.52 11.54 -7.57
CA GLY A 139 23.12 11.72 -6.24
C GLY A 139 22.85 13.09 -5.59
N ARG A 140 21.75 13.76 -5.96
CA ARG A 140 21.38 15.11 -5.52
C ARG A 140 20.14 15.16 -4.62
N ILE A 141 19.35 14.10 -4.54
CA ILE A 141 18.14 14.05 -3.72
C ILE A 141 18.55 13.77 -2.27
N THR A 142 18.63 14.85 -1.48
CA THR A 142 19.00 14.79 -0.06
C THR A 142 17.81 14.42 0.84
N LYS A 143 16.59 14.75 0.44
CA LYS A 143 15.38 14.52 1.25
C LYS A 143 14.16 14.18 0.40
N LEU A 144 13.40 13.18 0.83
CA LEU A 144 12.14 12.75 0.21
C LEU A 144 10.93 13.12 1.07
N LYS A 145 9.78 13.23 0.41
CA LYS A 145 8.45 13.13 1.02
C LYS A 145 7.72 11.92 0.43
N VAL A 146 7.52 10.89 1.25
CA VAL A 146 6.74 9.69 0.90
C VAL A 146 5.31 9.93 1.35
N CYS A 147 4.43 10.26 0.41
CA CYS A 147 3.02 10.53 0.62
C CYS A 147 2.17 9.27 0.41
N LEU A 148 1.18 9.04 1.27
CA LEU A 148 0.26 7.90 1.18
C LEU A 148 -1.19 8.33 1.35
N GLY A 149 -2.09 7.65 0.64
CA GLY A 149 -3.52 7.83 0.76
C GLY A 149 -4.28 6.57 0.38
N TRP A 150 -5.57 6.57 0.68
CA TRP A 150 -6.53 5.48 0.49
C TRP A 150 -7.94 6.05 0.64
N ASN A 151 -8.98 5.25 0.39
CA ASN A 151 -10.35 5.51 0.82
C ASN A 151 -11.00 4.21 1.31
N VAL A 152 -12.10 4.33 2.05
CA VAL A 152 -12.72 3.19 2.74
C VAL A 152 -14.22 3.09 2.45
N LYS A 153 -14.72 1.86 2.33
CA LYS A 153 -16.12 1.51 2.11
C LYS A 153 -16.85 1.29 3.44
N ASN A 154 -16.13 0.78 4.45
CA ASN A 154 -16.56 0.79 5.83
C ASN A 154 -15.82 1.94 6.56
N PRO A 155 -16.51 2.94 7.14
CA PRO A 155 -15.88 4.01 7.92
C PRO A 155 -15.17 3.54 9.19
N GLU A 156 -15.40 2.31 9.65
CA GLU A 156 -14.64 1.71 10.76
C GLU A 156 -13.20 1.33 10.39
N CYS A 157 -12.85 1.31 9.10
CA CYS A 157 -11.49 1.09 8.61
C CYS A 157 -10.58 2.30 8.90
N ASP A 158 -10.21 2.43 10.16
CA ASP A 158 -9.08 3.22 10.62
C ASP A 158 -7.78 2.57 10.11
N ILE A 159 -6.95 3.32 9.37
CA ILE A 159 -5.74 2.82 8.71
C ILE A 159 -4.55 3.70 9.03
N ASP A 160 -3.47 3.06 9.46
CA ASP A 160 -2.19 3.72 9.74
C ASP A 160 -1.13 3.35 8.71
N VAL A 161 -0.24 4.31 8.45
CA VAL A 161 1.07 4.08 7.81
C VAL A 161 2.10 3.69 8.87
N SER A 162 2.94 2.74 8.51
CA SER A 162 4.05 2.23 9.31
C SER A 162 5.30 2.08 8.43
N ALA A 163 6.48 2.46 8.94
CA ALA A 163 7.75 2.38 8.22
C ALA A 163 8.86 1.69 9.02
N PHE A 164 9.37 0.57 8.51
CA PHE A 164 10.44 -0.21 9.14
C PHE A 164 11.79 0.07 8.45
N MET A 165 12.82 0.42 9.24
CA MET A 165 14.17 0.70 8.75
C MET A 165 15.05 -0.55 8.91
N LEU A 166 15.30 -1.23 7.80
CA LEU A 166 15.86 -2.57 7.75
C LEU A 166 17.32 -2.60 7.31
N GLY A 167 18.10 -3.47 7.94
CA GLY A 167 19.46 -3.81 7.56
C GLY A 167 19.53 -4.75 6.35
N LYS A 168 20.75 -5.13 5.96
CA LYS A 168 21.01 -6.04 4.82
C LYS A 168 20.39 -7.43 4.99
N ASN A 169 20.09 -7.83 6.23
CA ASN A 169 19.37 -9.04 6.59
C ASN A 169 17.83 -8.94 6.44
N SER A 170 17.29 -7.78 6.02
CA SER A 170 15.85 -7.47 5.99
C SER A 170 15.14 -7.58 7.36
N LYS A 171 15.89 -7.35 8.44
CA LYS A 171 15.36 -7.12 9.80
C LYS A 171 15.69 -5.68 10.24
N VAL A 172 14.94 -5.14 11.21
CA VAL A 172 15.25 -3.80 11.75
C VAL A 172 16.67 -3.75 12.32
N ILE A 173 17.30 -2.56 12.27
CA ILE A 173 18.64 -2.37 12.85
C ILE A 173 18.63 -2.11 14.37
N GLY A 174 17.45 -2.25 14.99
CA GLY A 174 17.15 -2.24 16.42
C GLY A 174 15.65 -2.01 16.61
N ASP A 175 15.10 -2.27 17.79
CA ASP A 175 13.63 -2.25 17.99
C ASP A 175 13.02 -0.85 17.82
N GLU A 176 13.77 0.20 18.16
CA GLU A 176 13.39 1.61 17.93
C GLU A 176 13.46 2.03 16.45
N TRP A 177 13.95 1.19 15.53
CA TRP A 177 14.13 1.53 14.09
C TRP A 177 12.86 1.27 13.26
N PHE A 178 11.75 1.70 13.83
CA PHE A 178 10.39 1.55 13.32
C PHE A 178 9.59 2.83 13.64
N VAL A 179 8.92 3.40 12.64
CA VAL A 179 8.23 4.69 12.72
C VAL A 179 6.74 4.53 12.41
N PHE A 180 5.89 5.06 13.29
CA PHE A 180 4.42 4.98 13.25
C PHE A 180 3.80 6.11 14.10
N TYR A 181 2.47 6.15 14.26
CA TYR A 181 1.81 7.22 15.02
C TYR A 181 2.28 7.36 16.49
N GLY A 182 2.71 6.26 17.13
CA GLY A 182 3.19 6.24 18.51
C GLY A 182 4.68 6.54 18.67
N GLN A 183 5.46 6.44 17.59
CA GLN A 183 6.87 6.82 17.54
C GLN A 183 7.13 7.50 16.19
N THR A 184 6.99 8.83 16.17
CA THR A 184 6.91 9.61 14.93
C THR A 184 8.26 9.98 14.32
N GLU A 185 9.38 9.73 15.01
CA GLU A 185 10.75 9.92 14.50
C GLU A 185 11.58 8.65 14.67
N SER A 186 12.54 8.42 13.76
CA SER A 186 13.58 7.41 13.95
C SER A 186 14.69 7.91 14.90
N PRO A 187 15.51 7.02 15.50
CA PRO A 187 16.58 7.43 16.43
C PRO A 187 17.63 8.38 15.84
N ASP A 188 17.91 8.28 14.54
CA ASP A 188 18.78 9.22 13.79
C ASP A 188 18.06 10.48 13.27
N LYS A 189 16.73 10.57 13.44
CA LYS A 189 15.86 11.62 12.90
C LYS A 189 15.95 11.78 11.38
N SER A 190 16.30 10.68 10.69
CA SER A 190 16.21 10.61 9.23
C SER A 190 14.78 10.42 8.76
N LEU A 191 13.97 9.60 9.46
CA LEU A 191 12.54 9.47 9.23
C LEU A 191 11.76 10.34 10.22
N ASN A 192 10.75 11.04 9.70
CA ASN A 192 9.72 11.71 10.49
C ASN A 192 8.35 11.48 9.83
N PHE A 193 7.40 10.96 10.59
CA PHE A 193 6.00 10.71 10.22
C PHE A 193 5.12 11.91 10.59
N THR A 194 4.23 12.29 9.69
CA THR A 194 3.21 13.32 9.91
C THR A 194 1.81 12.76 9.58
N PRO A 195 0.86 12.82 10.53
CA PRO A 195 -0.44 12.13 10.42
C PRO A 195 -1.46 12.82 9.51
N GLN A 196 -1.16 13.99 8.94
CA GLN A 196 -2.09 14.73 8.09
C GLN A 196 -1.38 15.51 6.97
N ASP A 197 -1.95 15.44 5.77
CA ASP A 197 -1.71 16.38 4.66
C ASP A 197 -3.07 16.94 4.17
N ASN A 198 -3.03 18.02 3.40
CA ASN A 198 -4.19 18.52 2.66
C ASN A 198 -4.55 17.56 1.52
N ILE A 199 -3.56 17.13 0.73
CA ILE A 199 -3.80 16.29 -0.46
C ILE A 199 -3.84 14.82 -0.06
N ASP A 200 -2.75 14.32 0.52
CA ASP A 200 -2.59 12.93 0.93
C ASP A 200 -3.25 12.68 2.30
N ARG A 201 -3.27 11.45 2.82
CA ARG A 201 -3.75 11.19 4.19
C ARG A 201 -2.63 11.34 5.20
N GLN A 202 -1.54 10.61 5.02
CA GLN A 202 -0.37 10.63 5.88
C GLN A 202 0.90 10.73 5.03
N TYR A 203 2.01 11.23 5.59
CA TYR A 203 3.30 11.19 4.91
C TYR A 203 4.47 10.91 5.86
N ILE A 204 5.55 10.37 5.30
CA ILE A 204 6.82 10.17 5.98
C ILE A 204 7.89 10.92 5.18
N SER A 205 8.62 11.83 5.83
CA SER A 205 9.80 12.45 5.24
C SER A 205 11.05 11.64 5.55
N ILE A 206 11.99 11.56 4.60
CA ILE A 206 13.23 10.77 4.72
C ILE A 206 14.41 11.67 4.36
N ASP A 207 15.30 11.92 5.31
CA ASP A 207 16.50 12.75 5.18
C ASP A 207 17.76 11.85 5.06
N PHE A 208 18.23 11.67 3.83
CA PHE A 208 19.38 10.80 3.53
C PHE A 208 20.71 11.34 4.09
N SER A 209 20.78 12.62 4.52
CA SER A 209 21.98 13.15 5.16
C SER A 209 22.17 12.66 6.60
N LYS A 210 21.09 12.21 7.24
CA LYS A 210 21.08 11.66 8.61
C LYS A 210 21.00 10.14 8.65
N LEU A 211 20.49 9.52 7.58
CA LEU A 211 20.15 8.10 7.54
C LEU A 211 21.32 7.20 7.96
N ASN A 212 21.09 6.39 9.00
CA ASN A 212 22.05 5.44 9.51
C ASN A 212 22.51 4.47 8.39
N LYS A 213 23.83 4.36 8.24
CA LYS A 213 24.53 3.62 7.18
C LYS A 213 24.24 2.11 7.17
N ASP A 214 23.76 1.56 8.28
CA ASP A 214 23.32 0.17 8.34
C ASP A 214 21.93 -0.05 7.74
N THR A 215 21.14 1.01 7.53
CA THR A 215 19.85 0.96 6.83
C THR A 215 20.06 0.69 5.35
N ALA A 216 19.78 -0.54 4.92
CA ALA A 216 19.83 -0.96 3.53
C ALA A 216 18.46 -0.89 2.84
N LYS A 217 17.38 -0.78 3.61
CA LYS A 217 15.99 -0.83 3.12
C LYS A 217 15.04 -0.08 4.07
N ILE A 218 14.00 0.53 3.52
CA ILE A 218 12.89 1.15 4.27
C ILE A 218 11.59 0.60 3.70
N VAL A 219 10.77 -0.09 4.50
CA VAL A 219 9.53 -0.72 4.04
C VAL A 219 8.33 0.06 4.54
N PHE A 220 7.42 0.45 3.64
CA PHE A 220 6.17 1.12 3.99
C PHE A 220 5.01 0.12 4.00
N VAL A 221 4.22 0.16 5.07
CA VAL A 221 3.10 -0.73 5.30
C VAL A 221 1.86 0.07 5.66
N LEU A 222 0.70 -0.35 5.16
CA LEU A 222 -0.61 0.10 5.63
C LEU A 222 -1.21 -0.98 6.54
N THR A 223 -1.72 -0.62 7.72
CA THR A 223 -2.36 -1.54 8.67
C THR A 223 -3.75 -1.04 9.05
N ILE A 224 -4.77 -1.90 9.00
CA ILE A 224 -6.08 -1.58 9.56
C ILE A 224 -6.03 -1.79 11.08
N ASN A 225 -6.42 -0.78 11.84
CA ASN A 225 -6.43 -0.78 13.30
C ASN A 225 -7.57 -1.66 13.86
N GLU A 226 -7.30 -2.43 14.92
CA GLU A 226 -8.22 -3.40 15.55
C GLU A 226 -8.91 -4.40 14.57
N ALA A 227 -8.30 -4.65 13.41
CA ALA A 227 -8.95 -5.31 12.28
C ALA A 227 -9.57 -6.69 12.59
N PHE A 228 -8.90 -7.52 13.39
CA PHE A 228 -9.44 -8.83 13.80
C PHE A 228 -10.71 -8.69 14.64
N ALA A 229 -10.72 -7.77 15.62
CA ALA A 229 -11.83 -7.57 16.56
C ALA A 229 -13.06 -6.93 15.90
N LYS A 230 -12.85 -6.15 14.83
CA LYS A 230 -13.92 -5.49 14.05
C LYS A 230 -14.23 -6.21 12.72
N HIS A 231 -13.62 -7.37 12.45
CA HIS A 231 -13.73 -8.13 11.20
C HIS A 231 -13.41 -7.33 9.91
N LEU A 232 -12.56 -6.30 10.02
CA LEU A 232 -12.18 -5.41 8.94
C LEU A 232 -11.06 -6.02 8.08
N ASN A 233 -11.02 -5.67 6.79
CA ASN A 233 -10.03 -6.19 5.85
C ASN A 233 -9.88 -5.29 4.62
N PHE A 234 -8.82 -5.49 3.84
CA PHE A 234 -8.49 -4.62 2.71
C PHE A 234 -9.50 -4.67 1.57
N SER A 235 -10.41 -5.64 1.47
CA SER A 235 -11.52 -5.56 0.50
C SER A 235 -12.49 -4.41 0.80
N MET A 236 -12.52 -3.91 2.06
CA MET A 236 -13.24 -2.70 2.46
C MET A 236 -12.49 -1.40 2.08
N VAL A 237 -11.27 -1.50 1.55
CA VAL A 237 -10.43 -0.36 1.13
C VAL A 237 -10.48 -0.21 -0.39
N TYR A 238 -10.20 1.00 -0.89
CA TYR A 238 -10.01 1.29 -2.31
C TYR A 238 -9.09 2.51 -2.50
N ASP A 239 -8.62 2.72 -3.73
CA ASP A 239 -7.72 3.83 -4.10
C ASP A 239 -6.52 4.04 -3.14
N ALA A 240 -5.97 2.96 -2.59
CA ALA A 240 -4.74 2.99 -1.83
C ALA A 240 -3.55 3.29 -2.76
N TYR A 241 -2.72 4.28 -2.40
CA TYR A 241 -1.56 4.69 -3.18
C TYR A 241 -0.39 5.14 -2.30
N ILE A 242 0.80 5.10 -2.90
CA ILE A 242 2.03 5.71 -2.42
C ILE A 242 2.61 6.57 -3.54
N ARG A 243 3.07 7.77 -3.24
CA ARG A 243 3.79 8.64 -4.18
C ARG A 243 4.96 9.32 -3.47
N ILE A 244 6.10 9.36 -4.14
CA ILE A 244 7.36 9.85 -3.58
C ILE A 244 7.73 11.13 -4.30
N LEU A 245 7.90 12.21 -3.55
CA LEU A 245 8.29 13.51 -4.02
C LEU A 245 9.72 13.82 -3.55
N ASP A 246 10.48 14.58 -4.35
CA ASP A 246 11.60 15.35 -3.79
C ASP A 246 11.04 16.38 -2.80
N PHE A 247 11.57 16.42 -1.58
CA PHE A 247 11.00 17.21 -0.48
C PHE A 247 11.09 18.72 -0.75
N ASN A 248 12.13 19.15 -1.47
CA ASN A 248 12.48 20.56 -1.61
C ASN A 248 11.71 21.25 -2.75
N SER A 249 11.51 20.54 -3.86
CA SER A 249 10.83 21.04 -5.06
C SER A 249 9.39 20.55 -5.22
N GLY A 250 8.96 19.57 -4.42
CA GLY A 250 7.63 18.94 -4.52
C GLY A 250 7.43 18.12 -5.80
N ASN A 251 8.47 17.95 -6.62
CA ASN A 251 8.40 17.18 -7.85
C ASN A 251 8.20 15.69 -7.55
N GLU A 252 7.18 15.09 -8.16
CA GLU A 252 6.98 13.65 -8.06
C GLU A 252 8.12 12.90 -8.78
N LEU A 253 8.69 11.93 -8.08
CA LEU A 253 9.74 11.04 -8.56
C LEU A 253 9.15 9.72 -9.05
N ILE A 254 8.15 9.19 -8.34
CA ILE A 254 7.43 7.95 -8.65
C ILE A 254 6.09 7.89 -7.91
N SER A 255 5.13 7.17 -8.45
CA SER A 255 3.86 6.86 -7.79
C SER A 255 3.35 5.46 -8.13
N PHE A 256 2.59 4.85 -7.21
CA PHE A 256 2.00 3.53 -7.37
C PHE A 256 0.62 3.52 -6.72
N LYS A 257 -0.42 3.13 -7.48
CA LYS A 257 -1.76 2.84 -6.95
C LYS A 257 -1.96 1.33 -6.88
N MET A 258 -2.44 0.83 -5.74
CA MET A 258 -2.84 -0.55 -5.59
C MET A 258 -4.10 -0.85 -6.39
N THR A 259 -4.05 -1.94 -7.15
CA THR A 259 -5.18 -2.59 -7.83
C THR A 259 -5.82 -3.71 -7.01
N ASP A 260 -5.06 -4.27 -6.07
CA ASP A 260 -5.34 -5.58 -5.47
C ASP A 260 -5.80 -5.42 -4.01
N TYR A 261 -6.96 -5.98 -3.68
CA TYR A 261 -7.62 -5.85 -2.38
C TYR A 261 -8.33 -7.16 -2.03
N TYR A 262 -8.16 -7.68 -0.82
CA TYR A 262 -8.56 -9.05 -0.45
C TYR A 262 -9.27 -9.12 0.91
N GLN A 263 -10.17 -10.09 1.06
CA GLN A 263 -10.95 -10.30 2.30
C GLN A 263 -10.15 -10.90 3.46
N ASN A 264 -9.09 -11.67 3.15
CA ASN A 264 -8.22 -12.33 4.13
C ASN A 264 -6.96 -11.51 4.49
N VAL A 265 -6.96 -10.20 4.19
CA VAL A 265 -5.79 -9.33 4.34
C VAL A 265 -6.14 -8.14 5.21
N ILE A 266 -5.32 -7.88 6.23
CA ILE A 266 -5.51 -6.78 7.19
C ILE A 266 -4.32 -5.81 7.26
N SER A 267 -3.24 -6.12 6.55
CA SER A 267 -2.13 -5.19 6.30
C SER A 267 -1.48 -5.41 4.94
N MET A 268 -0.87 -4.35 4.40
CA MET A 268 -0.37 -4.26 3.04
C MET A 268 1.03 -3.65 3.00
N MET A 269 2.04 -4.42 2.58
CA MET A 269 3.33 -3.85 2.16
C MET A 269 3.12 -3.14 0.81
N ILE A 270 2.94 -1.81 0.83
CA ILE A 270 2.60 -1.05 -0.37
C ILE A 270 3.83 -0.83 -1.26
N GLY A 271 5.00 -0.62 -0.66
CA GLY A 271 6.28 -0.54 -1.37
C GLY A 271 7.47 -0.40 -0.42
N GLU A 272 8.67 -0.41 -0.97
CA GLU A 272 9.92 -0.25 -0.22
C GLU A 272 10.92 0.66 -0.96
N LEU A 273 11.76 1.35 -0.20
CA LEU A 273 13.06 1.82 -0.68
C LEU A 273 14.12 0.77 -0.36
N TYR A 274 15.05 0.55 -1.28
CA TYR A 274 16.20 -0.32 -1.03
C TYR A 274 17.46 0.22 -1.72
N LEU A 275 18.59 0.09 -1.04
CA LEU A 275 19.90 0.49 -1.54
C LEU A 275 20.45 -0.62 -2.45
N HIS A 276 20.80 -0.27 -3.69
CA HIS A 276 21.28 -1.21 -4.69
C HIS A 276 22.44 -0.59 -5.48
N ASN A 277 23.63 -1.16 -5.36
CA ASN A 277 24.87 -0.69 -5.99
C ASN A 277 25.16 0.81 -5.73
N GLY A 278 24.83 1.30 -4.53
CA GLY A 278 25.01 2.69 -4.12
C GLY A 278 23.84 3.63 -4.41
N SER A 279 22.90 3.25 -5.27
CA SER A 279 21.71 4.05 -5.58
C SER A 279 20.47 3.57 -4.81
N TRP A 280 19.66 4.51 -4.33
CA TRP A 280 18.34 4.18 -3.76
C TRP A 280 17.32 3.90 -4.87
N LYS A 281 16.61 2.78 -4.73
CA LYS A 281 15.57 2.32 -5.64
C LYS A 281 14.25 2.17 -4.90
N PHE A 282 13.14 2.51 -5.57
CA PHE A 282 11.80 2.15 -5.13
C PHE A 282 11.37 0.85 -5.79
N ASN A 283 10.63 0.02 -5.05
CA ASN A 283 9.98 -1.20 -5.52
C ASN A 283 8.49 -1.11 -5.15
N ALA A 284 7.61 -1.12 -6.16
CA ALA A 284 6.16 -1.13 -5.97
C ALA A 284 5.71 -2.56 -5.63
N ILE A 285 5.11 -2.78 -4.46
CA ILE A 285 4.87 -4.15 -3.98
C ILE A 285 3.39 -4.50 -3.91
N GLY A 286 2.58 -3.77 -3.13
CA GLY A 286 1.15 -4.08 -2.96
C GLY A 286 0.87 -5.54 -2.60
N ASN A 287 1.64 -6.13 -1.67
CA ASN A 287 1.44 -7.50 -1.19
C ASN A 287 0.89 -7.49 0.24
N GLY A 288 -0.18 -8.24 0.46
CA GLY A 288 -0.93 -8.24 1.72
C GLY A 288 -0.75 -9.48 2.57
N VAL A 289 -1.00 -9.36 3.87
CA VAL A 289 -0.94 -10.48 4.83
C VAL A 289 -2.09 -10.43 5.86
N ALA A 290 -2.40 -11.60 6.42
CA ALA A 290 -3.31 -11.78 7.55
C ALA A 290 -2.59 -11.54 8.90
N LYS A 291 -1.88 -10.41 9.01
CA LYS A 291 -1.11 -10.01 10.21
C LYS A 291 -1.37 -8.55 10.54
N ASP A 292 -1.60 -8.27 11.81
CA ASP A 292 -1.70 -6.93 12.39
C ASP A 292 -0.31 -6.28 12.52
N LEU A 293 -0.25 -5.11 13.14
CA LEU A 293 1.03 -4.41 13.33
C LEU A 293 2.02 -5.22 14.18
N ASN A 294 1.57 -5.92 15.23
CA ASN A 294 2.41 -6.79 16.03
C ASN A 294 2.98 -7.97 15.20
N GLY A 295 2.12 -8.62 14.40
CA GLY A 295 2.54 -9.66 13.46
C GLY A 295 3.55 -9.18 12.40
N LEU A 296 3.55 -7.88 12.06
CA LEU A 296 4.54 -7.23 11.19
C LEU A 296 5.82 -6.87 11.94
N CYS A 297 5.75 -6.39 13.19
CA CYS A 297 6.90 -6.19 14.06
C CYS A 297 7.73 -7.48 14.15
N GLY A 298 7.13 -8.62 14.48
CA GLY A 298 7.81 -9.92 14.47
C GLY A 298 8.34 -10.34 13.08
N LEU A 299 7.62 -10.02 11.99
CA LEU A 299 8.09 -10.28 10.62
C LEU A 299 9.39 -9.53 10.31
N TYR A 300 9.51 -8.27 10.72
CA TYR A 300 10.72 -7.45 10.57
C TYR A 300 11.70 -7.55 11.75
N GLY A 301 11.40 -8.33 12.78
CA GLY A 301 12.27 -8.58 13.93
C GLY A 301 12.38 -7.43 14.92
N VAL A 302 11.33 -6.61 15.04
CA VAL A 302 11.10 -5.77 16.21
C VAL A 302 10.60 -6.67 17.34
N ASN A 303 11.27 -6.66 18.48
CA ASN A 303 10.82 -7.27 19.72
C ASN A 303 9.69 -6.41 20.33
N VAL A 304 8.61 -7.05 20.77
CA VAL A 304 7.44 -6.37 21.36
C VAL A 304 7.14 -7.07 22.69
N GLU A 305 7.57 -6.45 23.79
CA GLU A 305 7.40 -6.89 25.19
C GLU A 305 6.43 -5.99 25.97
#